data_AF-A0A3E2ES99-F1
#
_entry.id   AF-A0A3E2ES99-F1
#
_cell.length_a   1.000
_cell.length_b   1.000
_cell.length_c   1.000
_cell.angle_alpha   90.00
_cell.angle_beta   90.00
_cell.angle_gamma   90.00
#
_symmetry.space_group_name_H-M   'P 1'
#
loop_
_entity.id
_entity.type
_entity.pdbx_description
1 polymer ?
#
loop_
_entity_poly.entity_id
_entity_poly.type
_entity_poly.pdbx_seq_one_letter_code
_entity_poly.pdbx_strand_id
1 'polypeptide(L)'
;MATYIAHYQSPKGSYERERGLFEFESDARAGTKANAHDARMKMLELFGASAVSWTIEKVERAGAAPAEKREKTTDGQLALDFRPPKPERKRKHSKGYW
;
A
#
# COMPACT_ATOMS: atom_id res chain seq x y z
N MET A 1 9.28 -6.37 15.92
CA MET A 1 8.35 -7.08 15.03
C MET A 1 7.35 -6.12 14.41
N ALA A 2 7.25 -6.16 13.09
CA ALA A 2 6.23 -5.46 12.32
C ALA A 2 5.31 -6.49 11.66
N THR A 3 4.03 -6.17 11.56
CA THR A 3 3.03 -7.01 10.89
C THR A 3 3.00 -6.70 9.40
N TYR A 4 2.91 -7.73 8.59
CA TYR A 4 2.91 -7.70 7.14
C TYR A 4 1.75 -8.54 6.59
N ILE A 5 1.30 -8.20 5.40
CA ILE A 5 0.28 -8.92 4.62
C ILE A 5 0.97 -9.45 3.37
N ALA A 6 0.94 -10.76 3.16
CA ALA A 6 1.48 -11.40 1.98
C ALA A 6 0.35 -11.83 1.04
N HIS A 7 0.47 -11.47 -0.23
CA HIS A 7 -0.40 -11.88 -1.32
C HIS A 7 0.17 -13.11 -1.98
N TYR A 8 -0.64 -14.15 -2.12
CA TYR A 8 -0.21 -15.40 -2.73
C TYR A 8 -1.09 -15.83 -3.89
N GLN A 9 -0.48 -16.59 -4.78
CA GLN A 9 -1.13 -17.18 -5.92
C GLN A 9 -0.60 -18.60 -6.17
N SER A 10 -1.52 -19.51 -6.44
CA SER A 10 -1.23 -20.85 -6.93
C SER A 10 -0.65 -20.87 -8.36
N PRO A 11 0.13 -21.90 -8.73
CA PRO A 11 0.70 -22.03 -10.07
C PRO A 11 -0.33 -21.89 -11.19
N LYS A 12 0.09 -21.26 -12.30
CA LYS A 12 -0.72 -21.20 -13.52
C LYS A 12 -0.89 -22.60 -14.09
N GLY A 13 -2.04 -23.23 -13.83
CA GLY A 13 -2.36 -24.58 -14.30
C GLY A 13 -2.86 -25.54 -13.20
N SER A 14 -2.87 -25.12 -11.92
CA SER A 14 -3.56 -25.89 -10.90
C SER A 14 -5.08 -25.91 -11.16
N TYR A 15 -5.71 -27.04 -10.85
CA TYR A 15 -7.16 -27.24 -10.95
C TYR A 15 -7.90 -26.22 -10.06
N GLU A 16 -7.32 -25.91 -8.90
CA GLU A 16 -7.79 -24.87 -7.98
C GLU A 16 -6.86 -23.66 -8.07
N ARG A 17 -7.38 -22.58 -8.66
CA ARG A 17 -6.67 -21.29 -8.74
C ARG A 17 -6.85 -20.52 -7.44
N GLU A 18 -6.20 -20.98 -6.39
CA GLU A 18 -6.21 -20.30 -5.12
C GLU A 18 -5.39 -19.01 -5.19
N ARG A 19 -6.01 -17.94 -4.72
CA ARG A 19 -5.40 -16.63 -4.48
C ARG A 19 -5.91 -16.14 -3.14
N GLY A 20 -5.03 -15.57 -2.35
CA GLY A 20 -5.41 -15.10 -1.03
C GLY A 20 -4.38 -14.17 -0.43
N LEU A 21 -4.69 -13.78 0.79
CA LEU A 21 -3.85 -12.93 1.62
C LEU A 21 -3.76 -13.55 3.01
N PHE A 22 -2.61 -13.41 3.65
CA PHE A 22 -2.45 -13.79 5.04
C PHE A 22 -1.54 -12.79 5.75
N GLU A 23 -1.76 -12.66 7.06
CA GLU A 23 -0.97 -11.81 7.94
C GLU A 23 0.18 -12.60 8.55
N PHE A 24 1.33 -11.95 8.69
CA PHE A 24 2.50 -12.52 9.35
C PHE A 24 3.32 -11.44 10.04
N GLU A 25 4.13 -11.84 11.01
CA GLU A 25 5.05 -10.95 11.71
C GLU A 25 6.47 -11.21 11.24
N SER A 26 7.24 -10.15 11.03
CA SER A 26 8.67 -10.24 10.73
C SER A 26 9.44 -9.07 11.34
N ASP A 27 10.70 -9.33 11.71
CA ASP A 27 11.65 -8.28 12.11
C ASP A 27 12.40 -7.68 10.93
N ALA A 28 12.33 -8.32 9.76
CA ALA A 28 12.99 -7.84 8.56
C ALA A 28 12.20 -6.69 7.91
N ARG A 29 12.92 -5.72 7.34
CA ARG A 29 12.30 -4.57 6.66
C ARG A 29 11.52 -4.99 5.41
N ALA A 30 10.50 -4.19 5.06
CA ALA A 30 9.72 -4.37 3.83
C ALA A 30 10.65 -4.40 2.60
N GLY A 31 10.37 -5.31 1.64
CA GLY A 31 11.13 -5.42 0.40
C GLY A 31 12.50 -6.12 0.51
N THR A 32 12.86 -6.64 1.70
CA THR A 32 14.09 -7.44 1.86
C THR A 32 13.84 -8.92 1.57
N LYS A 33 14.90 -9.64 1.14
CA LYS A 33 14.84 -11.09 0.93
C LYS A 33 14.51 -11.87 2.20
N ALA A 34 14.96 -11.38 3.36
CA ALA A 34 14.64 -11.97 4.66
C ALA A 34 13.13 -11.91 4.93
N ASN A 35 12.48 -10.77 4.68
CA ASN A 35 11.03 -10.64 4.84
C ASN A 35 10.26 -11.57 3.88
N ALA A 36 10.69 -11.67 2.62
CA ALA A 36 10.10 -12.61 1.67
C ALA A 36 10.26 -14.08 2.10
N HIS A 37 11.39 -14.41 2.72
CA HIS A 37 11.62 -15.74 3.28
C HIS A 37 10.70 -16.00 4.48
N ASP A 38 10.56 -15.05 5.41
CA ASP A 38 9.68 -15.17 6.56
C ASP A 38 8.21 -15.34 6.14
N ALA A 39 7.77 -14.55 5.14
CA ALA A 39 6.47 -14.71 4.53
C ALA A 39 6.29 -16.13 3.95
N ARG A 40 7.32 -16.66 3.29
CA ARG A 40 7.30 -18.01 2.73
C ARG A 40 7.22 -19.09 3.81
N MET A 41 7.95 -18.93 4.91
CA MET A 41 7.87 -19.86 6.04
C MET A 41 6.48 -19.84 6.68
N LYS A 42 5.91 -18.65 6.90
CA LYS A 42 4.56 -18.54 7.46
C LYS A 42 3.49 -19.13 6.53
N MET A 43 3.62 -18.95 5.23
CA MET A 43 2.73 -19.58 4.26
C MET A 43 2.77 -21.12 4.36
N LEU A 44 3.96 -21.71 4.42
CA LEU A 44 4.11 -23.15 4.54
C LEU A 44 3.61 -23.68 5.89
N GLU A 45 3.73 -22.89 6.95
CA GLU A 45 3.20 -23.24 8.28
C GLU A 45 1.66 -23.26 8.29
N LEU A 46 1.01 -22.27 7.65
CA LEU A 46 -0.45 -22.13 7.64
C LEU A 46 -1.14 -23.13 6.70
N PHE A 47 -0.59 -23.31 5.49
CA PHE A 47 -1.24 -24.07 4.42
C PHE A 47 -0.57 -25.44 4.17
N GLY A 48 0.65 -25.65 4.65
CA GLY A 48 1.33 -26.93 4.53
C GLY A 48 1.66 -27.34 3.09
N ALA A 49 1.37 -28.59 2.76
CA ALA A 49 1.76 -29.21 1.49
C ALA A 49 1.10 -28.57 0.26
N SER A 50 -0.12 -28.03 0.38
CA SER A 50 -0.81 -27.38 -0.76
C SER A 50 -0.08 -26.13 -1.23
N ALA A 51 0.54 -25.39 -0.30
CA ALA A 51 1.22 -24.13 -0.59
C ALA A 51 2.67 -24.26 -1.07
N VAL A 52 3.24 -25.47 -1.09
CA VAL A 52 4.61 -25.71 -1.59
C VAL A 52 4.77 -25.21 -3.03
N SER A 53 3.73 -25.33 -3.83
CA SER A 53 3.75 -24.84 -5.21
C SER A 53 3.35 -23.37 -5.36
N TRP A 54 2.76 -22.75 -4.34
CA TRP A 54 2.28 -21.37 -4.41
C TRP A 54 3.42 -20.35 -4.40
N THR A 55 3.16 -19.19 -4.98
CA THR A 55 4.11 -18.08 -5.09
C THR A 55 3.58 -16.85 -4.35
N ILE A 56 4.46 -16.13 -3.66
CA ILE A 56 4.14 -14.84 -3.04
C ILE A 56 4.38 -13.75 -4.09
N GLU A 57 3.33 -13.00 -4.46
CA GLU A 57 3.45 -11.90 -5.42
C GLU A 57 3.90 -10.61 -4.77
N LYS A 58 3.38 -10.29 -3.58
CA LYS A 58 3.63 -9.02 -2.90
C LYS A 58 3.57 -9.18 -1.39
N VAL A 59 4.42 -8.43 -0.70
CA VAL A 59 4.38 -8.26 0.76
C VAL A 59 4.17 -6.79 1.07
N GLU A 60 3.09 -6.48 1.76
CA GLU A 60 2.73 -5.14 2.23
C GLU A 60 2.87 -5.07 3.75
N ARG A 61 3.16 -3.91 4.32
CA ARG A 61 3.20 -3.76 5.78
C ARG A 61 1.81 -3.43 6.29
N ALA A 62 1.27 -4.24 7.20
CA ALA A 62 0.01 -3.95 7.86
C ALA A 62 0.18 -2.68 8.71
N GLY A 63 -0.51 -1.60 8.34
CA GLY A 63 -0.36 -0.27 8.92
C GLY A 63 0.39 0.75 8.05
N ALA A 64 1.03 0.32 6.96
CA ALA A 64 1.39 1.19 5.86
C ALA A 64 0.35 1.01 4.76
N ALA A 65 -0.82 1.63 4.94
CA ALA A 65 -1.77 1.79 3.84
C ALA A 65 -1.01 2.26 2.58
N PRO A 66 -1.35 1.76 1.38
CA PRO A 66 -0.79 2.30 0.15
C PRO A 66 -1.05 3.81 0.18
N ALA A 67 0.01 4.61 0.00
CA ALA A 67 -0.05 6.06 0.00
C ALA A 67 -1.01 6.64 -1.06
N GLU A 68 -1.65 5.80 -1.89
CA GLU A 68 -2.67 6.17 -2.86
C GLU A 68 -4.10 6.25 -2.27
N LYS A 69 -4.34 5.77 -1.04
CA LYS A 69 -5.63 5.97 -0.32
C LYS A 69 -5.48 6.70 1.01
N ARG A 70 -4.46 7.55 1.12
CA ARG A 70 -4.37 8.58 2.18
C ARG A 70 -4.85 9.94 1.66
N GLU A 71 -5.74 9.95 0.68
CA GLU A 71 -6.51 11.15 0.38
C GLU A 71 -7.56 11.35 1.49
N LYS A 72 -7.40 12.41 2.28
CA LYS A 72 -8.41 12.98 3.20
C LYS A 72 -8.65 12.26 4.54
N THR A 73 -7.61 12.02 5.31
CA THR A 73 -7.71 12.13 6.77
C THR A 73 -6.55 12.99 7.27
N THR A 74 -6.64 14.28 6.97
CA THR A 74 -5.92 15.32 7.70
C THR A 74 -6.50 15.34 9.10
N ASP A 75 -5.93 14.52 9.98
CA ASP A 75 -6.21 14.56 11.41
C ASP A 75 -5.72 15.91 11.96
N GLY A 76 -6.66 16.82 12.21
CA GLY A 76 -6.51 17.88 13.19
C GLY A 76 -5.74 19.16 12.84
N GLN A 77 -5.14 19.33 11.65
CA GLN A 77 -4.44 20.58 11.35
C GLN A 77 -4.97 21.28 10.10
N LEU A 78 -6.03 22.08 10.31
CA LEU A 78 -6.31 23.24 9.46
C LEU A 78 -5.09 24.17 9.54
N ALA A 79 -4.29 24.23 8.47
CA ALA A 79 -3.30 25.28 8.34
C ALA A 79 -4.04 26.62 8.25
N LEU A 80 -4.19 27.30 9.38
CA LEU A 80 -4.59 28.70 9.42
C LEU A 80 -3.41 29.49 8.83
N ASP A 81 -3.55 29.90 7.58
CA ASP A 81 -2.55 30.72 6.91
C ASP A 81 -2.69 32.16 7.39
N PHE A 82 -1.81 32.59 8.30
CA PHE A 82 -1.74 33.97 8.80
C PHE A 82 -1.01 34.92 7.83
N ARG A 83 -0.64 34.45 6.63
CA ARG A 83 -0.04 35.32 5.62
C ARG A 83 -1.10 36.25 5.06
N PRO A 84 -0.82 37.56 4.92
CA PRO A 84 -1.75 38.48 4.29
C PRO A 84 -2.07 37.98 2.87
N PRO A 85 -3.34 38.01 2.43
CA PRO A 85 -3.72 37.56 1.11
C PRO A 85 -2.90 38.31 0.06
N LYS A 86 -2.28 37.58 -0.87
CA LYS A 86 -1.49 38.19 -1.95
C LYS A 86 -2.41 39.14 -2.72
N PRO A 87 -2.00 40.40 -2.95
CA PRO A 87 -2.83 41.35 -3.67
C PRO A 87 -3.12 40.82 -5.08
N GLU A 88 -4.39 40.56 -5.38
CA GLU A 88 -4.81 40.13 -6.71
C GLU A 88 -4.57 41.25 -7.72
N ARG A 89 -3.84 40.91 -8.79
CA ARG A 89 -3.56 41.85 -9.86
C ARG A 89 -4.84 42.01 -10.71
N LYS A 90 -5.57 43.11 -10.50
CA LYS A 90 -6.74 43.43 -11.33
C LYS A 90 -6.32 43.51 -12.79
N ARG A 91 -6.89 42.65 -13.64
CA ARG A 91 -6.72 42.72 -15.09
C ARG A 91 -7.42 43.97 -15.60
N LYS A 92 -6.79 44.72 -16.50
CA LYS A 92 -7.45 45.82 -17.20
C LYS A 92 -8.58 45.24 -18.06
N HIS A 93 -9.77 45.83 -17.95
CA HIS A 93 -10.89 45.50 -18.81
C HIS A 93 -10.52 45.84 -20.25
N SER A 94 -10.47 44.85 -21.14
CA SER A 94 -10.39 45.12 -22.57
C SER A 94 -11.74 45.68 -23.02
N LYS A 95 -11.73 46.79 -23.76
CA LYS A 95 -12.92 47.27 -24.46
C LYS A 95 -13.23 46.25 -25.56
N GLY A 96 -14.27 45.45 -25.36
CA GLY A 96 -14.90 44.71 -26.44
C GLY A 96 -15.59 45.72 -27.34
N TYR A 97 -15.18 45.78 -28.60
CA TYR A 97 -15.96 46.43 -29.64
C TYR A 97 -16.83 45.37 -30.30
N TRP A 98 -18.08 45.76 -30.53
CA TRP A 98 -19.13 45.02 -31.23
C TRP A 98 -18.67 44.44 -32.56
#